data_AF-A0A6I2VEY7-F1
#
_entry.id   AF-A0A6I2VEY7-F1
#
_cell.length_a   1.000
_cell.length_b   1.000
_cell.length_c   1.000
_cell.angle_alpha   90.00
_cell.angle_beta   90.00
_cell.angle_gamma   90.00
#
_symmetry.space_group_name_H-M   'P 1'
#
loop_
_entity.id
_entity.type
_entity.pdbx_description
1 polymer ?
#
loop_
_entity_poly.entity_id
_entity_poly.type
_entity_poly.pdbx_seq_one_letter_code
_entity_poly.pdbx_strand_id
1 'polypeptide(L)' 'MPSIGPMELIIVLVIALVVLGPKKLPEVGRSVGKGMREFKDSISGESKPDVAAVEIDEKPVIKTD' A
#
# COMPACT_ATOMS: atom_id res chain seq x y z
N MET A 1 16.97 25.98 -15.49
CA MET A 1 15.88 24.99 -15.67
C MET A 1 15.16 24.90 -14.34
N PRO A 2 13.83 24.96 -14.27
CA PRO A 2 13.12 24.75 -13.00
C PRO A 2 13.39 23.31 -12.55
N SER A 3 14.17 23.17 -11.48
CA SER A 3 14.37 21.90 -10.81
C SER A 3 13.16 21.65 -9.94
N ILE A 4 12.35 20.63 -10.28
CA ILE A 4 11.27 20.17 -9.41
C ILE A 4 11.93 19.64 -8.13
N GLY A 5 11.87 20.44 -7.07
CA GLY A 5 12.41 20.08 -5.78
C GLY A 5 11.45 19.19 -5.01
N PRO A 6 11.91 18.58 -3.91
CA PRO A 6 11.03 17.92 -2.94
C PRO A 6 9.90 18.84 -2.47
N MET A 7 10.15 20.16 -2.44
CA MET A 7 9.17 21.15 -2.03
C MET A 7 8.03 21.32 -3.05
N GLU A 8 8.33 21.44 -4.35
CA GLU A 8 7.28 21.46 -5.38
C GLU A 8 6.45 20.18 -5.37
N LEU A 9 7.08 19.01 -5.20
CA LEU A 9 6.35 17.73 -5.13
C LEU A 9 5.37 17.69 -3.94
N ILE A 10 5.76 18.20 -2.78
CA ILE A 10 4.87 18.27 -1.61
C ILE A 10 3.67 19.18 -1.90
N ILE A 11 3.87 20.32 -2.57
CA ILE A 11 2.76 21.23 -2.92
C ILE A 11 1.76 20.52 -3.85
N VAL A 12 2.25 19.83 -4.88
CA VAL A 12 1.40 19.03 -5.79
C VAL A 12 0.68 17.92 -5.02
N LEU A 13 1.37 17.24 -4.10
CA LEU A 13 0.80 16.19 -3.29
C LEU A 13 -0.30 16.72 -2.37
N VAL A 14 -0.15 17.91 -1.79
CA VAL A 14 -1.20 18.57 -0.99
C VAL A 14 -2.43 18.88 -1.85
N ILE A 15 -2.25 19.39 -3.07
CA ILE A 15 -3.38 19.64 -3.99
C ILE A 15 -4.07 18.33 -4.35
N ALA A 16 -3.32 17.30 -4.71
CA ALA A 16 -3.86 15.97 -5.01
C ALA A 16 -4.60 15.38 -3.80
N LEU A 17 -4.09 15.60 -2.59
CA LEU A 17 -4.72 15.20 -1.33
C LEU A 17 -6.04 15.92 -1.07
N VAL A 18 -6.18 17.18 -1.46
CA VAL A 18 -7.45 17.90 -1.35
C VAL A 18 -8.48 17.34 -2.32
N VAL A 19 -8.07 16.99 -3.54
CA VAL A 19 -8.97 16.45 -4.57
C VAL A 19 -9.38 15.00 -4.27
N LEU A 20 -8.42 14.13 -3.94
CA LEU A 20 -8.67 12.71 -3.69
C LEU A 20 -9.07 12.42 -2.23
N GLY A 21 -8.58 13.23 -1.29
CA GLY A 21 -8.69 13.00 0.16
C GLY A 21 -7.54 12.15 0.72
N PRO A 22 -7.01 12.47 1.93
CA PRO A 22 -5.88 11.73 2.53
C PRO A 22 -6.22 10.29 2.91
N LYS A 23 -7.52 9.99 3.10
CA LYS A 23 -7.98 8.62 3.36
C LYS A 23 -7.96 7.74 2.11
N LYS A 24 -8.04 8.31 0.90
CA LYS A 24 -8.08 7.55 -0.36
C LYS A 24 -6.70 7.30 -0.96
N LEU A 25 -5.69 8.10 -0.64
CA LEU A 25 -4.30 7.80 -1.00
C LEU A 25 -3.83 6.38 -0.60
N PRO A 26 -3.99 5.93 0.66
CA PRO A 26 -3.56 4.58 1.05
C PRO A 26 -4.42 3.49 0.41
N GLU A 27 -5.69 3.75 0.15
CA GLU A 27 -6.61 2.83 -0.53
C GLU A 27 -6.15 2.57 -1.97
N VAL A 28 -5.90 3.65 -2.73
CA VAL A 28 -5.38 3.60 -4.10
C VAL A 28 -3.97 3.02 -4.15
N GLY A 29 -3.09 3.40 -3.20
CA GLY A 29 -1.74 2.85 -3.12
C GLY A 29 -1.73 1.34 -2.87
N ARG A 30 -2.66 0.83 -2.05
CA ARG A 30 -2.80 -0.62 -1.79
C ARG A 30 -3.30 -1.37 -3.03
N SER A 31 -4.29 -0.85 -3.76
CA SER A 31 -4.81 -1.51 -4.96
C SER A 31 -3.79 -1.50 -6.09
N VAL A 32 -3.15 -0.36 -6.34
CA VAL A 32 -2.06 -0.22 -7.32
C VAL A 32 -0.86 -1.08 -6.92
N GLY A 33 -0.50 -1.11 -5.64
CA GLY A 33 0.62 -1.91 -5.13
C GLY A 33 0.42 -3.41 -5.31
N LYS A 34 -0.80 -3.92 -5.10
CA LYS A 34 -1.15 -5.32 -5.39
C LYS A 34 -1.02 -5.62 -6.88
N GLY A 35 -1.62 -4.81 -7.74
CA GLY A 35 -1.53 -5.00 -9.19
C GLY A 35 -0.08 -4.91 -9.71
N MET A 36 0.72 -3.97 -9.18
CA MET A 36 2.14 -3.84 -9.53
C MET A 36 2.94 -5.07 -9.09
N ARG A 37 2.62 -5.65 -7.92
CA ARG A 37 3.27 -6.87 -7.43
C ARG A 37 2.92 -8.06 -8.30
N GLU A 38 1.64 -8.27 -8.59
CA GLU A 38 1.17 -9.33 -9.50
C GLU A 38 1.76 -9.18 -10.90
N PHE A 39 1.85 -7.95 -11.42
CA PHE A 39 2.48 -7.65 -12.70
C PHE A 39 3.97 -7.98 -12.69
N LYS A 40 4.69 -7.60 -11.62
CA LYS A 40 6.11 -7.94 -11.46
C LYS A 40 6.31 -9.45 -11.37
N ASP A 41 5.51 -10.13 -10.57
CA ASP A 41 5.63 -11.56 -10.31
C ASP A 41 5.33 -12.36 -11.60
N SER A 42 4.39 -11.89 -12.42
CA SER A 42 4.10 -12.45 -13.75
C SER A 42 5.25 -12.27 -14.75
N ILE A 43 5.95 -11.13 -14.70
CA ILE A 43 7.09 -10.84 -15.59
C ILE A 43 8.36 -11.57 -15.12
N SER A 44 8.56 -11.68 -13.81
CA SER A 44 9.75 -12.30 -13.21
C SER A 44 9.64 -13.82 -13.06
N GLY A 45 8.46 -14.41 -13.25
CA GLY A 45 8.22 -15.85 -13.09
C GLY A 45 8.31 -16.36 -11.64
N GLU A 46 8.45 -15.47 -10.67
CA GLU A 46 8.47 -15.79 -9.25
C GLU A 46 7.06 -15.70 -8.67
N SER A 47 6.34 -16.83 -8.61
CA SER A 47 5.08 -16.92 -7.87
C SER A 47 5.37 -17.01 -6.37
N LYS A 48 5.31 -15.89 -5.64
CA LYS A 48 5.37 -15.89 -4.17
C LYS A 48 3.95 -15.95 -3.60
N PRO A 49 3.62 -16.92 -2.72
CA PRO A 49 2.31 -16.96 -2.09
C PRO A 49 2.09 -15.72 -1.23
N ASP A 50 0.91 -15.12 -1.37
CA ASP A 50 0.50 -13.90 -0.66
C ASP A 50 0.28 -14.16 0.84
N VAL A 51 1.37 -14.15 1.61
CA VAL A 51 1.33 -14.09 3.08
C VAL A 51 1.32 -12.63 3.54
N ALA A 52 0.16 -11.97 3.51
CA ALA A 52 0.01 -10.66 4.17
C ALA A 52 -1.45 -10.32 4.51
N ALA A 53 -2.04 -11.12 5.40
CA ALA A 53 -2.96 -10.65 6.43
C ALA A 53 -2.92 -11.66 7.57
N VAL A 54 -1.91 -11.53 8.46
CA VAL A 54 -2.01 -12.12 9.79
C VAL A 54 -3.04 -11.26 10.53
N GLU A 55 -4.29 -11.72 10.55
CA GLU A 55 -5.26 -11.26 11.54
C GLU A 55 -4.70 -11.64 12.92
N ILE A 56 -4.26 -10.63 13.68
CA ILE A 56 -3.99 -10.76 15.10
C ILE A 56 -5.36 -10.70 15.80
N ASP A 57 -6.10 -11.79 15.79
CA ASP A 57 -7.26 -12.03 16.67
C ASP A 57 -7.46 -13.56 16.63
N GLU A 58 -7.01 -14.34 17.60
CA GLU A 58 -7.78 -14.63 18.81
C GLU A 58 -6.84 -15.25 19.86
N LYS A 59 -6.83 -14.71 21.08
CA LYS A 59 -6.09 -15.28 22.23
C LYS A 59 -6.59 -16.70 22.53
N PRO A 60 -5.74 -17.74 22.62
CA PRO A 60 -6.19 -19.00 23.19
C PRO A 60 -6.31 -18.84 24.71
N VAL A 61 -7.56 -18.79 25.19
CA VAL A 61 -7.92 -19.06 26.58
C VAL A 61 -7.56 -20.52 26.86
N ILE A 62 -6.43 -20.77 27.51
CA ILE A 62 -6.12 -22.09 28.05
C ILE A 62 -6.97 -22.26 29.31
N LYS A 63 -8.13 -22.89 29.16
CA LYS A 63 -8.81 -23.60 30.24
C LYS A 63 -8.67 -25.09 29.96
N THR A 64 -7.98 -25.79 30.84
CA THR A 64 -8.08 -27.25 30.94
C THR A 64 -7.89 -27.59 32.40
N ASP A 65 -9.01 -27.88 33.07
CA ASP A 65 -9.08 -28.74 34.25
C ASP A 65 -8.75 -30.19 33.87
#